data_AF-K5BKI9-F1
#
_entry.id   AF-K5BKI9-F1
#
_cell.length_a   1.000
_cell.length_b   1.000
_cell.length_c   1.000
_cell.angle_alpha   90.00
_cell.angle_beta   90.00
_cell.angle_gamma   90.00
#
_symmetry.space_group_name_H-M   'P 1'
#
loop_
_entity.id
_entity.type
_entity.pdbx_description
1 polymer ?
#
loop_
_entity_poly.entity_id
_entity_poly.type
_entity_poly.pdbx_seq_one_letter_code
_entity_poly.pdbx_strand_id
1 'polypeptide(L)'
;MTLLGFERSSQIITAAAEFGRDLDRVRQLAKTAGRHTDPIVRDRLAWCYTRVQVLRFEGYRGLTALLRGELPGPEAAIHKLIWSEYFRRYTDLAVELLGTDALSPTGPGNGAALLVPPAGTPNSSGCWLDELLYARAATIYAGSSQIQRNVIAEQLLGLPKEPRRPG
;
A
#
# COMPACT_ATOMS: atom_id res chain seq x y z
N MET A 1 -14.36 7.15 -21.14
CA MET A 1 -14.61 6.54 -19.81
C MET A 1 -13.90 5.20 -19.76
N THR A 2 -13.20 4.89 -18.68
CA THR A 2 -12.63 3.55 -18.48
C THR A 2 -13.14 2.98 -17.16
N LEU A 3 -13.60 1.72 -17.20
CA LEU A 3 -14.06 0.90 -16.06
C LEU A 3 -13.13 1.01 -14.83
N LEU A 4 -11.83 1.18 -15.10
CA LEU A 4 -10.76 1.28 -14.12
C LEU A 4 -10.88 2.45 -13.13
N GLY A 5 -11.53 3.57 -13.50
CA GLY A 5 -11.74 4.70 -12.58
C GLY A 5 -12.74 4.38 -11.46
N PHE A 6 -13.78 3.60 -11.77
CA PHE A 6 -14.80 3.18 -10.81
C PHE A 6 -14.33 2.03 -9.91
N GLU A 7 -13.52 1.10 -10.42
CA GLU A 7 -12.96 0.02 -9.58
C GLU A 7 -11.96 0.56 -8.54
N ARG A 8 -11.32 1.70 -8.82
CA ARG A 8 -10.34 2.32 -7.91
C ARG A 8 -10.97 3.23 -6.86
N SER A 9 -12.14 3.79 -7.11
CA SER A 9 -12.81 4.67 -6.16
C SER A 9 -13.24 3.96 -4.89
N SER A 10 -13.61 2.67 -4.97
CA SER A 10 -13.89 1.84 -3.80
C SER A 10 -12.64 1.62 -2.94
N GLN A 11 -11.51 1.26 -3.55
CA GLN A 11 -10.24 1.08 -2.85
C GLN A 11 -9.72 2.37 -2.22
N ILE A 12 -9.91 3.52 -2.88
CA ILE A 12 -9.56 4.84 -2.32
C ILE A 12 -10.19 5.05 -0.94
N ILE A 13 -11.43 4.59 -0.76
CA ILE A 13 -12.21 4.79 0.46
C ILE A 13 -11.87 3.74 1.52
N THR A 14 -11.65 2.48 1.16
CA THR A 14 -11.46 1.38 2.13
C THR A 14 -10.00 1.14 2.53
N ALA A 15 -9.02 1.53 1.70
CA ALA A 15 -7.61 1.22 1.90
C ALA A 15 -7.08 1.63 3.28
N ALA A 16 -7.52 2.77 3.82
CA ALA A 16 -7.06 3.25 5.12
C ALA A 16 -7.48 2.36 6.30
N ALA A 17 -8.65 1.72 6.20
CA ALA A 17 -9.12 0.78 7.21
C ALA A 17 -8.35 -0.55 7.11
N GLU A 18 -8.18 -1.04 5.89
CA GLU A 18 -7.45 -2.28 5.60
C GLU A 18 -5.98 -2.17 6.03
N PHE A 19 -5.25 -1.18 5.52
CA PHE A 19 -3.85 -0.95 5.88
C PHE A 19 -3.66 -0.46 7.32
N GLY A 20 -4.69 0.10 7.94
CA GLY A 20 -4.70 0.40 9.37
C GLY A 20 -4.60 -0.85 10.23
N ARG A 21 -5.33 -1.92 9.87
CA ARG A 21 -5.20 -3.22 10.55
C ARG A 21 -3.80 -3.80 10.38
N ASP A 22 -3.22 -3.71 9.19
CA ASP A 22 -1.87 -4.23 8.95
C ASP A 22 -0.79 -3.43 9.67
N LEU A 23 -0.95 -2.11 9.78
CA LEU A 23 -0.07 -1.31 10.61
C LEU A 23 -0.05 -1.81 12.06
N ASP A 24 -1.21 -2.13 12.62
CA ASP A 24 -1.31 -2.67 13.98
C ASP A 24 -0.69 -4.07 14.09
N ARG A 25 -0.83 -4.91 13.05
CA ARG A 25 -0.15 -6.21 12.96
C ARG A 25 1.38 -6.08 12.91
N VAL A 26 1.92 -5.14 12.12
CA VAL A 26 3.37 -4.88 12.06
C VAL A 26 3.89 -4.30 13.39
N ARG A 27 3.13 -3.43 14.04
CA ARG A 27 3.46 -2.92 15.39
C ARG A 27 3.50 -4.05 16.41
N GLN A 28 2.55 -4.97 16.35
CA GLN A 28 2.54 -6.14 17.23
C GLN A 28 3.74 -7.05 16.94
N LEU A 29 4.08 -7.26 15.68
CA LEU A 29 5.28 -8.02 15.28
C LEU A 29 6.55 -7.36 15.83
N ALA A 30 6.69 -6.03 15.73
CA ALA A 30 7.82 -5.29 16.29
C ALA A 30 7.92 -5.44 17.82
N LYS A 31 6.78 -5.54 18.52
CA LYS A 31 6.75 -5.81 19.96
C LYS A 31 7.22 -7.24 20.27
N THR A 32 6.68 -8.24 19.57
CA THR A 32 7.07 -9.65 19.72
C THR A 32 8.56 -9.85 19.44
N ALA A 33 9.10 -9.19 18.42
CA ALA A 33 10.52 -9.22 18.08
C ALA A 33 11.41 -8.44 19.07
N GLY A 34 10.84 -7.72 20.05
CA GLY A 34 11.58 -6.90 20.99
C GLY A 34 12.21 -5.63 20.37
N ARG A 35 11.83 -5.27 19.15
CA ARG A 35 12.42 -4.17 18.36
C ARG A 35 11.57 -2.89 18.33
N HIS A 36 10.41 -2.88 18.97
CA HIS A 36 9.49 -1.74 18.99
C HIS A 36 10.06 -0.43 19.58
N THR A 37 11.16 -0.50 20.34
CA THR A 37 11.87 0.67 20.88
C THR A 37 13.12 1.06 20.08
N ASP A 38 13.54 0.23 19.12
CA ASP A 38 14.67 0.52 18.23
C ASP A 38 14.38 1.80 17.43
N PRO A 39 15.27 2.83 17.45
CA PRO A 39 15.04 4.08 16.74
C PRO A 39 14.76 3.92 15.25
N ILE A 40 15.41 2.97 14.58
CA ILE A 40 15.25 2.73 13.14
C ILE A 40 13.88 2.10 12.87
N VAL A 41 13.48 1.11 13.67
CA VAL A 41 12.15 0.48 13.55
C VAL A 41 11.06 1.49 13.87
N ARG A 42 11.24 2.32 14.90
CA ARG A 42 10.30 3.37 15.27
C ARG A 42 10.10 4.39 14.14
N ASP A 43 11.17 4.83 13.49
CA ASP A 43 11.09 5.74 12.34
C ASP A 43 10.30 5.12 11.18
N ARG A 44 10.58 3.84 10.86
CA ARG A 44 9.84 3.13 9.80
C ARG A 44 8.38 2.91 10.14
N LEU A 45 8.05 2.62 11.40
CA LEU A 45 6.66 2.53 11.87
C LEU A 45 5.96 3.90 11.83
N ALA A 46 6.66 4.99 12.12
CA ALA A 46 6.13 6.35 11.99
C ALA A 46 5.87 6.72 10.52
N TRP A 47 6.76 6.32 9.61
CA TRP A 47 6.54 6.44 8.17
C TRP A 47 5.28 5.67 7.74
N CYS A 48 5.14 4.41 8.17
CA CYS A 48 3.97 3.59 7.86
C CYS A 48 2.68 4.23 8.38
N TYR A 49 2.68 4.66 9.65
CA TYR A 49 1.54 5.38 10.26
C TYR A 49 1.14 6.61 9.46
N THR A 50 2.13 7.44 9.08
CA THR A 50 1.89 8.65 8.30
C THR A 50 1.23 8.32 6.95
N ARG A 51 1.68 7.27 6.27
CA ARG A 51 1.05 6.85 5.00
C ARG A 51 -0.38 6.35 5.17
N VAL A 52 -0.69 5.61 6.23
CA VAL A 52 -2.08 5.22 6.54
C VAL A 52 -2.95 6.46 6.79
N GLN A 53 -2.44 7.48 7.48
CA GLN A 53 -3.19 8.74 7.68
C GLN A 53 -3.40 9.50 6.36
N VAL A 54 -2.38 9.56 5.50
CA VAL A 54 -2.53 10.16 4.16
C VAL A 54 -3.61 9.42 3.35
N LEU A 55 -3.57 8.09 3.31
CA LEU A 55 -4.61 7.29 2.64
C LEU A 55 -6.00 7.54 3.22
N ARG A 56 -6.11 7.75 4.54
CA ARG A 56 -7.38 8.09 5.21
C ARG A 56 -7.94 9.42 4.73
N PHE A 57 -7.12 10.46 4.71
CA PHE A 57 -7.56 11.79 4.26
C PHE A 57 -7.84 11.82 2.76
N GLU A 58 -7.08 11.08 1.95
CA GLU A 58 -7.40 10.86 0.54
C GLU A 58 -8.75 10.16 0.36
N GLY A 59 -9.04 9.14 1.16
CA GLY A 59 -10.34 8.46 1.19
C GLY A 59 -11.49 9.41 1.53
N TYR A 60 -11.33 10.28 2.54
CA TYR A 60 -12.34 11.29 2.87
C TYR A 60 -12.55 12.32 1.76
N ARG A 61 -11.46 12.75 1.09
CA ARG A 61 -11.53 13.65 -0.06
C ARG A 61 -12.28 13.01 -1.22
N GLY A 62 -11.93 11.77 -1.57
CA GLY A 62 -12.59 11.00 -2.62
C GLY A 62 -14.07 10.74 -2.33
N LEU A 63 -14.41 10.38 -1.08
CA LEU A 63 -15.80 10.21 -0.66
C LEU A 63 -16.60 11.52 -0.77
N THR A 64 -16.00 12.64 -0.34
CA THR A 64 -16.66 13.95 -0.41
C THR A 64 -16.93 14.36 -1.85
N ALA A 65 -15.96 14.16 -2.75
CA ALA A 65 -16.11 14.42 -4.18
C ALA A 65 -17.24 13.55 -4.79
N LEU A 66 -17.24 12.26 -4.48
CA LEU A 66 -18.29 11.34 -4.93
C LEU A 66 -19.69 11.76 -4.46
N LEU A 67 -19.82 12.18 -3.20
CA LEU A 67 -21.09 12.68 -2.65
C LEU A 67 -21.57 13.98 -3.31
N ARG A 68 -20.67 14.75 -3.93
CA ARG A 68 -20.99 15.94 -4.72
C ARG A 68 -21.27 15.63 -6.19
N GLY A 69 -21.23 14.36 -6.59
CA GLY A 69 -21.40 13.94 -7.98
C GLY A 69 -20.17 14.21 -8.86
N GLU A 70 -19.02 14.51 -8.25
CA GLU A 70 -17.75 14.67 -8.97
C GLU A 70 -17.22 13.28 -9.38
N LEU A 71 -16.66 13.20 -10.59
CA LEU A 71 -16.09 11.95 -11.11
C LEU A 71 -14.62 11.79 -10.69
N PRO A 72 -14.16 10.56 -10.39
CA PRO A 72 -12.74 10.29 -10.17
C PRO A 72 -11.91 10.68 -11.38
N GLY A 73 -10.82 11.41 -11.14
CA GLY A 73 -9.90 11.91 -12.13
C GLY A 73 -8.47 11.35 -11.99
N PRO A 74 -7.48 12.04 -12.56
CA PRO A 74 -6.08 11.62 -12.53
C PRO A 74 -5.47 11.56 -11.12
N GLU A 75 -6.11 12.12 -10.10
CA GLU A 75 -5.70 12.01 -8.69
C GLU A 75 -5.68 10.56 -8.18
N ALA A 76 -6.42 9.64 -8.82
CA ALA A 76 -6.32 8.21 -8.54
C ALA A 76 -4.90 7.65 -8.74
N ALA A 77 -4.07 8.28 -9.57
CA ALA A 77 -2.66 7.94 -9.75
C ALA A 77 -1.83 8.21 -8.47
N ILE A 78 -2.15 9.29 -7.74
CA ILE A 78 -1.52 9.61 -6.45
C ILE A 78 -1.85 8.50 -5.46
N HIS A 79 -3.12 8.14 -5.33
CA HIS A 79 -3.56 7.08 -4.43
C HIS A 79 -2.84 5.76 -4.75
N LYS A 80 -2.79 5.35 -6.02
CA LYS A 80 -2.12 4.11 -6.45
C LYS A 80 -0.65 4.10 -6.06
N LEU A 81 0.04 5.20 -6.30
CA LEU A 81 1.45 5.33 -5.98
C LEU A 81 1.69 5.21 -4.46
N ILE A 82 0.87 5.88 -3.65
CA ILE A 82 1.00 5.85 -2.19
C ILE A 82 0.76 4.43 -1.65
N TRP A 83 -0.35 3.78 -2.00
CA TRP A 83 -0.66 2.48 -1.40
C TRP A 83 0.30 1.38 -1.87
N SER A 84 0.73 1.38 -3.13
CA SER A 84 1.62 0.34 -3.63
C SER A 84 3.04 0.46 -3.07
N GLU A 85 3.56 1.68 -2.90
CA GLU A 85 4.83 1.90 -2.21
C GLU A 85 4.73 1.64 -0.70
N TYR A 86 3.58 1.95 -0.08
CA TYR A 86 3.30 1.57 1.30
C TYR A 86 3.32 0.05 1.48
N PHE A 87 2.59 -0.68 0.63
CA PHE A 87 2.47 -2.13 0.70
C PHE A 87 3.83 -2.81 0.63
N ARG A 88 4.66 -2.37 -0.32
CA ARG A 88 6.04 -2.84 -0.45
C ARG A 88 6.86 -2.55 0.81
N ARG A 89 6.81 -1.33 1.36
CA ARG A 89 7.69 -0.95 2.48
C ARG A 89 7.28 -1.56 3.82
N TYR A 90 5.99 -1.70 4.10
CA TYR A 90 5.58 -2.31 5.37
C TYR A 90 5.83 -3.82 5.37
N THR A 91 5.66 -4.50 4.23
CA THR A 91 5.98 -5.93 4.11
C THR A 91 7.49 -6.17 4.18
N ASP A 92 8.30 -5.29 3.57
CA ASP A 92 9.77 -5.30 3.75
C ASP A 92 10.14 -5.17 5.24
N LEU A 93 9.49 -4.27 5.99
CA LEU A 93 9.69 -4.12 7.43
C LEU A 93 9.23 -5.36 8.21
N ALA A 94 8.08 -5.94 7.88
CA ALA A 94 7.58 -7.13 8.56
C ALA A 94 8.55 -8.30 8.43
N VAL A 95 9.06 -8.54 7.23
CA VAL A 95 10.00 -9.64 6.97
C VAL A 95 11.35 -9.41 7.64
N GLU A 96 11.82 -8.16 7.70
CA GLU A 96 13.02 -7.82 8.47
C GLU A 96 12.83 -8.05 9.97
N LEU A 97 11.65 -7.73 10.52
CA LEU A 97 11.32 -7.98 11.92
C LEU A 97 11.19 -9.47 12.26
N LEU A 98 10.78 -10.31 11.29
CA LEU A 98 10.80 -11.77 11.42
C LEU A 98 12.24 -12.32 11.49
N GLY A 99 13.21 -11.63 10.88
CA GLY A 99 14.60 -12.10 10.83
C GLY A 99 14.73 -13.47 10.17
N THR A 100 15.35 -14.42 10.86
CA THR A 100 15.57 -15.78 10.33
C THR A 100 14.28 -16.59 10.17
N ASP A 101 13.21 -16.25 10.88
CA ASP A 101 11.93 -16.96 10.79
C ASP A 101 11.28 -16.77 9.41
N ALA A 102 11.69 -15.73 8.66
CA ALA A 102 11.27 -15.54 7.27
C ALA A 102 11.81 -16.62 6.32
N LEU A 103 12.89 -17.32 6.67
CA LEU A 103 13.49 -18.37 5.84
C LEU A 103 12.74 -19.71 5.95
N SER A 104 11.98 -19.90 7.03
CA SER A 104 11.15 -21.09 7.24
C SER A 104 9.78 -20.64 7.76
N PRO A 105 8.93 -20.06 6.87
CA PRO A 105 7.66 -19.51 7.28
C PRO A 105 6.73 -20.60 7.83
N THR A 106 6.21 -20.37 9.03
CA THR A 106 5.22 -21.22 9.72
C THR A 106 3.88 -20.49 9.88
N GLY A 107 2.83 -21.28 10.18
CA GLY A 107 1.46 -20.80 10.38
C GLY A 107 0.69 -20.59 9.06
N PRO A 108 -0.59 -20.24 9.14
CA PRO A 108 -1.42 -20.05 7.95
C PRO A 108 -0.95 -18.82 7.13
N GLY A 109 -1.09 -18.90 5.81
CA GLY A 109 -0.91 -17.78 4.90
C GLY A 109 -1.98 -16.70 5.03
N ASN A 110 -1.91 -15.66 4.19
CA ASN A 110 -2.94 -14.61 4.17
C ASN A 110 -4.26 -15.06 3.47
N GLY A 111 -4.27 -16.26 2.87
CA GLY A 111 -5.45 -16.92 2.30
C GLY A 111 -5.60 -16.82 0.78
N ALA A 112 -4.76 -16.03 0.08
CA ALA A 112 -4.61 -15.95 -1.39
C ALA A 112 -3.61 -14.83 -1.76
N ALA A 113 -3.55 -14.36 -3.01
CA ALA A 113 -2.84 -13.12 -3.37
C ALA A 113 -3.63 -11.86 -2.92
N LEU A 114 -3.84 -11.70 -1.61
CA LEU A 114 -4.59 -10.58 -1.02
C LEU A 114 -3.66 -9.44 -0.61
N LEU A 115 -4.12 -8.21 -0.80
CA LEU A 115 -3.43 -7.01 -0.29
C LEU A 115 -3.37 -7.01 1.24
N VAL A 116 -4.49 -7.37 1.87
CA VAL A 116 -4.66 -7.40 3.33
C VAL A 116 -5.38 -8.69 3.67
N PRO A 117 -4.92 -9.46 4.68
CA PRO A 117 -5.59 -10.67 5.07
C PRO A 117 -6.99 -10.42 5.65
N PRO A 118 -7.87 -11.43 5.55
CA PRO A 118 -9.15 -11.43 6.24
C PRO A 118 -9.00 -11.11 7.74
N ALA A 119 -10.03 -10.49 8.31
CA ALA A 119 -10.05 -10.28 9.75
C ALA A 119 -10.00 -11.62 10.49
N GLY A 120 -9.15 -11.70 11.53
CA GLY A 120 -8.95 -12.92 12.30
C GLY A 120 -7.83 -13.84 11.78
N THR A 121 -7.24 -13.56 10.61
CA THR A 121 -6.05 -14.29 10.15
C THR A 121 -4.91 -14.12 11.16
N PRO A 122 -4.29 -15.22 11.64
CA PRO A 122 -3.17 -15.15 12.57
C PRO A 122 -1.99 -14.34 12.02
N ASN A 123 -1.30 -13.61 12.90
CA ASN A 123 -0.13 -12.80 12.54
C ASN A 123 1.14 -13.66 12.39
N SER A 124 1.10 -14.63 11.50
CA SER A 124 2.13 -15.65 11.28
C SER A 124 3.20 -15.20 10.28
N SER A 125 4.35 -15.87 10.30
CA SER A 125 5.39 -15.72 9.27
C SER A 125 4.88 -16.10 7.87
N GLY A 126 4.06 -17.15 7.74
CA GLY A 126 3.46 -17.54 6.46
C GLY A 126 2.63 -16.41 5.85
N CYS A 127 1.82 -15.75 6.67
CA CYS A 127 0.98 -14.64 6.24
C CYS A 127 1.81 -13.44 5.72
N TRP A 128 2.88 -13.08 6.43
CA TRP A 128 3.76 -11.98 6.00
C TRP A 128 4.54 -12.29 4.71
N LEU A 129 4.93 -13.55 4.50
CA LEU A 129 5.64 -13.96 3.29
C LEU A 129 4.72 -13.88 2.07
N ASP A 130 3.47 -14.34 2.18
CA ASP A 130 2.48 -14.20 1.10
C ASP A 130 2.25 -12.72 0.73
N GLU A 131 2.08 -11.86 1.74
CA GLU A 131 1.93 -10.42 1.55
C GLU A 131 3.17 -9.79 0.89
N LEU A 132 4.39 -10.13 1.33
CA LEU A 132 5.64 -9.65 0.73
C LEU A 132 5.72 -10.00 -0.76
N LEU A 133 5.45 -11.27 -1.10
CA LEU A 133 5.52 -11.75 -2.47
C LEU A 133 4.52 -11.00 -3.36
N TYR A 134 3.30 -10.78 -2.87
CA TYR A 134 2.30 -10.03 -3.62
C TYR A 134 2.62 -8.53 -3.72
N ALA A 135 3.22 -7.93 -2.68
CA ALA A 135 3.60 -6.53 -2.67
C ALA A 135 4.61 -6.14 -3.77
N ARG A 136 5.39 -7.10 -4.29
CA ARG A 136 6.26 -6.86 -5.46
C ARG A 136 5.46 -6.56 -6.72
N ALA A 137 4.40 -7.32 -6.95
CA ALA A 137 3.53 -7.12 -8.12
C ALA A 137 2.77 -5.78 -8.04
N ALA A 138 2.41 -5.30 -6.85
CA ALA A 138 1.64 -4.07 -6.63
C ALA A 138 2.25 -2.81 -7.27
N THR A 139 3.58 -2.72 -7.33
CA THR A 139 4.27 -1.59 -7.96
C THR A 139 4.29 -1.65 -9.49
N ILE A 140 3.82 -2.76 -10.08
CA ILE A 140 3.88 -3.04 -11.52
C ILE A 140 2.48 -3.11 -12.14
N TYR A 141 1.58 -3.94 -11.58
CA TYR A 141 0.28 -4.17 -12.20
C TYR A 141 -0.62 -2.93 -12.17
N ALA A 142 -1.60 -2.91 -13.07
CA ALA A 142 -2.55 -1.81 -13.25
C ALA A 142 -1.85 -0.43 -13.43
N GLY A 143 -0.69 -0.43 -14.09
CA GLY A 143 0.15 0.75 -14.31
C GLY A 143 1.24 0.86 -13.26
N SER A 144 2.48 0.73 -13.70
CA SER A 144 3.65 0.76 -12.83
C SER A 144 3.79 2.09 -12.09
N SER A 145 4.58 2.11 -11.01
CA SER A 145 4.88 3.35 -10.29
C SER A 145 5.46 4.44 -11.21
N GLN A 146 6.22 4.08 -12.24
CA GLN A 146 6.75 5.01 -13.25
C GLN A 146 5.61 5.62 -14.07
N ILE A 147 4.69 4.79 -14.57
CA ILE A 147 3.52 5.28 -15.32
C ILE A 147 2.65 6.19 -14.45
N GLN A 148 2.41 5.86 -13.18
CA GLN A 148 1.66 6.76 -12.29
C GLN A 148 2.37 8.09 -12.07
N ARG A 149 3.70 8.11 -11.93
CA ARG A 149 4.46 9.35 -11.83
C ARG A 149 4.34 10.20 -13.09
N ASN A 150 4.32 9.58 -14.28
CA ASN A 150 4.07 10.30 -15.53
C ASN A 150 2.66 10.89 -15.57
N VAL A 151 1.62 10.14 -15.16
CA VAL A 151 0.25 10.67 -15.07
C VAL A 151 0.19 11.88 -14.13
N ILE A 152 0.83 11.80 -12.96
CA ILE A 152 0.92 12.92 -12.01
C ILE A 152 1.64 14.11 -12.66
N ALA A 153 2.81 13.89 -13.27
CA ALA A 153 3.60 14.93 -13.90
C ALA A 153 2.83 15.63 -15.04
N GLU A 154 2.32 14.87 -16.00
CA GLU A 154 1.75 15.40 -17.23
C GLU A 154 0.32 15.93 -17.04
N GLN A 155 -0.52 15.23 -16.27
CA GLN A 155 -1.95 15.53 -16.18
C GLN A 155 -2.33 16.37 -14.95
N LEU A 156 -1.60 16.22 -13.83
CA LEU A 156 -1.88 16.99 -12.61
C LEU A 156 -0.98 18.22 -12.48
N LEU A 157 0.30 18.08 -12.82
CA LEU A 157 1.28 19.15 -12.66
C LEU A 157 1.55 19.94 -13.96
N GLY A 158 1.02 19.49 -15.11
CA GLY A 158 1.20 20.17 -16.41
C GLY A 158 2.64 20.15 -16.93
N LEU A 159 3.46 19.20 -16.47
CA LEU A 159 4.85 19.05 -16.90
C LEU A 159 4.93 18.50 -18.34
N PRO A 160 6.03 18.75 -19.07
CA PRO A 160 6.24 18.18 -20.40
C PRO A 160 6.18 16.65 -20.40
N LYS A 161 5.74 16.09 -21.53
CA LYS A 161 5.68 14.63 -21.71
C LYS A 161 7.07 14.00 -21.69
N GLU A 162 7.14 12.76 -21.22
CA GLU A 162 8.38 11.99 -21.24
C GLU A 162 8.94 11.89 -22.69
N PRO A 163 10.23 12.21 -22.93
CA PRO A 163 10.82 12.11 -24.26
C PRO A 163 10.73 10.69 -24.82
N ARG A 164 10.10 10.55 -25.99
CA ARG A 164 10.07 9.27 -26.70
C ARG A 164 11.32 9.16 -27.55
N ARG A 165 12.03 8.03 -27.46
CA ARG A 165 13.12 7.76 -28.41
C ARG A 165 12.54 7.78 -29.83
N PRO A 166 13.19 8.47 -30.78
CA PRO A 166 12.85 8.30 -32.18
C PRO A 166 13.08 6.82 -32.53
N GLY A 167 12.08 6.21 -33.17
CA GLY A 167 12.13 4.83 -33.64
C GLY A 167 13.04 4.66 -34.84
#